data_AF-A0A5S9NPY5-F1
#
_entry.id   AF-A0A5S9NPY5-F1
#
_cell.length_a   1.000
_cell.length_b   1.000
_cell.length_c   1.000
_cell.angle_alpha   90.00
_cell.angle_beta   90.00
_cell.angle_gamma   90.00
#
_symmetry.space_group_name_H-M   'P 1'
#
loop_
_entity.id
_entity.type
_entity.pdbx_description
1 polymer ?
#
loop_
_entity_poly.entity_id
_entity_poly.type
_entity_poly.pdbx_seq_one_letter_code
_entity_poly.pdbx_strand_id
1 'polypeptide(L)' 'MTKIDDKVEELLAKHPNLTKPEAIEILAAKNARKKQKRADKAERIDAKIAKSAEKRANRGE' A
#
# COMPACT_ATOMS: atom_id res chain seq x y z
N MET A 1 23.50 5.25 2.78
CA MET A 1 22.58 4.09 2.77
C MET A 1 21.23 4.56 2.25
N THR A 2 20.51 3.70 1.51
CA THR A 2 19.15 4.06 1.09
C THR A 2 18.17 3.83 2.24
N LYS A 3 17.01 4.49 2.21
CA LYS A 3 15.93 4.28 3.20
C LYS A 3 15.41 2.83 3.26
N ILE A 4 15.76 1.99 2.28
CA ILE A 4 15.44 0.56 2.28
C ILE A 4 16.54 -0.19 3.03
N ASP A 5 17.80 0.11 2.76
CA ASP A 5 18.94 -0.48 3.48
C ASP A 5 18.82 -0.23 4.99
N ASP A 6 18.51 1.00 5.41
CA ASP A 6 18.33 1.34 6.83
C ASP A 6 17.23 0.46 7.49
N LYS A 7 16.15 0.18 6.76
CA LYS A 7 15.04 -0.66 7.24
C LYS A 7 15.38 -2.14 7.24
N VAL A 8 16.22 -2.58 6.30
CA VAL A 8 16.74 -3.95 6.28
C VAL A 8 17.65 -4.15 7.49
N GLU A 9 18.56 -3.21 7.75
CA GLU A 9 19.45 -3.25 8.92
C GLU A 9 18.67 -3.22 10.24
N GLU A 10 17.68 -2.35 10.39
CA GLU A 10 16.79 -2.35 11.56
C GLU A 10 16.03 -3.68 11.74
N LEU A 11 15.60 -4.30 10.63
CA LEU A 11 14.87 -5.57 10.67
C LEU A 11 15.80 -6.72 11.07
N LEU A 12 17.03 -6.73 10.55
CA LEU A 12 18.05 -7.70 10.91
C LEU A 12 18.52 -7.53 12.35
N ALA A 13 18.62 -6.29 12.85
CA ALA A 13 18.96 -6.02 14.25
C ALA A 13 17.91 -6.59 15.23
N LYS A 14 16.63 -6.58 14.85
CA LYS A 14 15.54 -7.16 15.65
C LYS A 14 15.38 -8.66 15.45
N HIS A 15 15.79 -9.17 14.30
CA HIS A 15 15.67 -10.55 13.90
C HIS A 15 16.99 -11.04 13.32
N PRO A 16 17.98 -11.36 14.18
CA PRO A 16 19.30 -11.79 13.72
C PRO A 16 19.29 -13.12 12.95
N ASN A 17 18.20 -13.90 13.04
CA ASN A 17 18.01 -15.14 12.29
C ASN A 17 17.53 -14.92 10.85
N LEU A 18 17.05 -13.72 10.52
CA LEU A 18 16.66 -13.39 9.16
C LEU A 18 17.90 -13.11 8.33
N THR A 19 17.90 -13.54 7.08
CA THR A 19 18.93 -13.18 6.12
C THR A 19 18.59 -11.84 5.44
N LYS A 20 19.61 -11.15 4.92
CA LYS A 20 19.42 -9.92 4.10
C LYS A 20 18.39 -10.10 2.98
N PRO A 21 18.42 -11.15 2.14
CA PRO A 21 17.43 -11.34 1.09
C PRO A 21 16.00 -11.51 1.64
N GLU A 22 15.81 -12.29 2.70
CA GLU A 22 14.48 -12.46 3.32
C GLU A 22 13.95 -11.15 3.91
N ALA A 23 14.81 -10.36 4.54
CA ALA A 23 14.45 -9.04 5.05
C ALA A 23 13.97 -8.09 3.93
N ILE A 24 14.64 -8.13 2.77
CA ILE A 24 14.24 -7.38 1.58
C ILE A 24 12.89 -7.87 1.06
N GLU A 25 12.69 -9.19 0.96
CA GLU A 25 11.44 -9.78 0.48
C GLU A 25 10.25 -9.41 1.38
N ILE A 26 10.42 -9.47 2.70
CA ILE A 26 9.41 -9.03 3.68
C ILE A 26 9.03 -7.57 3.46
N LEU A 27 10.02 -6.69 3.28
CA LEU A 27 9.78 -5.27 3.04
C LEU A 27 9.09 -5.03 1.69
N ALA A 28 9.48 -5.75 0.64
CA ALA A 28 8.88 -5.68 -0.68
C ALA A 28 7.41 -6.14 -0.63
N ALA A 29 7.12 -7.30 -0.03
CA ALA A 29 5.77 -7.82 0.16
C ALA A 29 4.90 -6.84 0.97
N LYS A 30 5.45 -6.26 2.04
CA LYS A 30 4.76 -5.23 2.85
C LYS A 30 4.41 -4.00 2.02
N ASN A 31 5.32 -3.55 1.15
CA ASN A 31 5.09 -2.40 0.28
C ASN A 31 4.06 -2.69 -0.82
N ALA A 32 4.12 -3.88 -1.44
CA ALA A 32 3.15 -4.33 -2.43
C ALA A 32 1.73 -4.38 -1.82
N ARG A 33 1.58 -4.98 -0.63
CA ARG A 33 0.31 -5.00 0.11
C ARG A 33 -0.21 -3.59 0.41
N LYS A 34 0.66 -2.66 0.79
CA LYS A 34 0.28 -1.25 1.03
C LYS A 34 -0.17 -0.56 -0.25
N LYS A 35 0.49 -0.83 -1.38
CA LYS A 35 0.11 -0.28 -2.69
C LYS A 35 -1.27 -0.78 -3.10
N GLN A 36 -1.53 -2.08 -2.98
CA GLN A 36 -2.83 -2.67 -3.28
C GLN A 36 -3.95 -2.02 -2.45
N LYS A 37 -3.79 -1.96 -1.12
CA LYS A 37 -4.80 -1.33 -0.24
C LYS A 37 -5.10 0.13 -0.59
N ARG A 38 -4.11 0.88 -1.10
CA ARG A 38 -4.31 2.26 -1.54
C ARG A 38 -5.09 2.32 -2.85
N ALA A 39 -4.77 1.44 -3.80
CA ALA A 39 -5.50 1.31 -5.06
C ALA A 39 -6.96 0.94 -4.81
N ASP A 40 -7.23 -0.10 -4.00
CA ASP A 40 -8.59 -0.52 -3.66
C ASP A 40 -9.38 0.61 -2.98
N LYS A 41 -8.73 1.42 -2.13
CA LYS A 41 -9.37 2.56 -1.49
C LYS A 41 -9.71 3.66 -2.49
N ALA A 42 -8.80 3.96 -3.42
CA ALA A 42 -9.04 4.94 -4.47
C ALA A 42 -10.22 4.51 -5.34
N GLU A 43 -10.22 3.26 -5.82
CA GLU A 43 -11.31 2.70 -6.63
C GLU A 43 -12.67 2.77 -5.91
N ARG A 44 -12.71 2.43 -4.61
CA ARG A 44 -13.95 2.56 -3.80
C ARG A 44 -14.43 4.01 -3.69
N ILE A 45 -13.52 4.97 -3.58
CA ILE A 45 -13.87 6.39 -3.52
C ILE A 45 -14.38 6.86 -4.87
N ASP A 46 -13.70 6.52 -5.96
CA ASP A 46 -14.07 6.91 -7.32
C ASP A 46 -15.43 6.34 -7.70
N ALA A 47 -15.69 5.06 -7.39
CA ALA A 47 -17.00 4.43 -7.57
C ALA A 47 -18.10 5.14 -6.76
N LYS A 48 -17.80 5.59 -5.53
CA LYS A 48 -18.75 6.33 -4.70
C LYS A 48 -19.05 7.71 -5.28
N ILE A 49 -18.02 8.41 -5.78
CA ILE A 49 -18.16 9.71 -6.44
C ILE A 49 -19.01 9.54 -7.69
N ALA A 50 -18.68 8.59 -8.57
CA ALA A 50 -19.43 8.29 -9.79
C ALA A 50 -20.92 8.01 -9.50
N LYS A 51 -21.21 7.13 -8.53
CA LYS A 51 -22.59 6.84 -8.11
C LYS A 51 -23.32 8.06 -7.56
N SER A 52 -22.60 8.95 -6.86
CA SER A 52 -23.19 10.19 -6.34
C SER A 52 -23.48 11.20 -7.45
N ALA A 53 -22.60 11.29 -8.46
CA ALA A 53 -22.79 12.15 -9.63
C ALA A 53 -23.96 11.66 -10.48
N GLU A 54 -24.04 10.36 -10.75
CA GLU A 54 -25.17 9.73 -11.44
C GLU A 54 -26.50 9.99 -10.73
N LYS A 55 -26.54 9.86 -9.40
CA LYS A 55 -27.73 10.18 -8.60
C LYS A 55 -28.13 11.65 -8.66
N ARG A 56 -27.21 12.59 -8.84
CA ARG A 56 -27.51 14.03 -8.99
C ARG A 56 -28.04 14.32 -10.39
N ALA A 57 -27.35 13.80 -11.42
CA ALA A 57 -27.79 13.92 -12.80
C ALA A 57 -29.22 13.38 -13.02
N ASN A 58 -29.55 12.24 -12.40
CA ASN A 58 -30.90 11.65 -12.49
C ASN A 58 -31.98 12.44 -11.72
N ARG A 59 -31.60 13.38 -10.84
CA ARG A 59 -32.55 14.27 -10.15
C ARG A 59 -32.78 15.59 -10.90
N GLY A 60 -32.08 15.83 -12.01
CA GLY A 60 -32.19 17.07 -12.79
C GLY A 60 -31.64 18.31 -12.08
N GLU A 61 -30.77 18.13 -11.07
CA GLU A 61 -29.96 19.19 -10.44
C GLU A 61 -28.70 19.50 -11.27
#